data_AF-A0A958LTQ5-F1
#
_entry.id   AF-A0A958LTQ5-F1
#
_cell.length_a   1.000
_cell.length_b   1.000
_cell.length_c   1.000
_cell.angle_alpha   90.00
_cell.angle_beta   90.00
_cell.angle_gamma   90.00
#
_symmetry.space_group_name_H-M   'P 1'
#
loop_
_entity.id
_entity.type
_entity.pdbx_description
1 polymer ?
#
loop_
_entity_poly.entity_id
_entity_poly.type
_entity_poly.pdbx_seq_one_letter_code
_entity_poly.pdbx_strand_id
1 'polypeptide(L)'
;SVCKDGEFVFEPHWLVDRQGDAKPIFDSQKLDDLGLIYWPAQPVLHEGQLFIPLMRMNRKTWGIEGTDLARIDNPTDRPDQWRIEILPLSSLWGIHPIGSWLDDDYLYLMWNPKWNAIATRLPISRLQAAHFKPEREQFYLSQDEQWKPGLVVEDSKLLGLVANSGLTLKYQPDLQQWFVTYADFTDGISQGIVTRTSPSPFGPWSEAKLIYSFDTEYARRPGIMCYTGFMHDQYSSANQTLVSYVCNEESEELFTDMGIYFPQFFAVSL
;
A
#
# COMPACT_ATOMS: atom_id res chain seq x y z
N SER A 1 -12.67 -10.27 -2.19
CA SER A 1 -13.46 -10.27 -3.43
C SER A 1 -13.47 -11.68 -3.98
N VAL A 2 -14.56 -12.06 -4.65
CA VAL A 2 -14.67 -13.37 -5.33
C VAL A 2 -14.94 -13.08 -6.80
N CYS A 3 -14.16 -13.70 -7.69
CA CYS A 3 -14.52 -13.75 -9.11
C CYS A 3 -15.51 -14.90 -9.27
N LYS A 4 -16.78 -14.57 -9.51
CA LYS A 4 -17.83 -15.55 -9.77
C LYS A 4 -18.34 -15.33 -11.18
N ASP A 5 -18.20 -16.35 -12.03
CA ASP A 5 -18.66 -16.31 -13.43
C ASP A 5 -18.04 -15.16 -14.27
N GLY A 6 -16.84 -14.69 -13.90
CA GLY A 6 -16.16 -13.57 -14.58
C GLY A 6 -16.51 -12.19 -14.03
N GLU A 7 -17.41 -12.10 -13.05
CA GLU A 7 -17.73 -10.85 -12.34
C GLU A 7 -17.05 -10.81 -10.97
N PHE A 8 -16.41 -9.67 -10.67
CA PHE A 8 -15.82 -9.42 -9.36
C PHE A 8 -16.89 -8.91 -8.41
N VAL A 9 -17.18 -9.71 -7.38
CA VAL A 9 -18.05 -9.29 -6.27
C VAL A 9 -17.18 -8.77 -5.12
N PHE A 10 -17.44 -7.52 -4.72
CA PHE A 10 -16.86 -6.90 -3.53
C PHE A 10 -17.85 -7.01 -2.38
N GLU A 11 -17.48 -7.80 -1.37
CA GLU A 11 -18.22 -7.91 -0.12
C GLU A 11 -17.46 -7.13 0.95
N PRO A 12 -17.92 -5.94 1.36
CA PRO A 12 -17.29 -5.20 2.45
C PRO A 12 -17.53 -5.92 3.79
N HIS A 13 -16.53 -5.89 4.66
CA HIS A 13 -16.61 -6.43 6.01
C HIS A 13 -16.23 -5.35 7.04
N TRP A 14 -16.93 -5.34 8.17
CA TRP A 14 -16.68 -4.46 9.31
C TRP A 14 -16.92 -5.25 10.61
N LEU A 15 -16.30 -4.78 11.70
CA LEU A 15 -16.67 -5.21 13.04
C LEU A 15 -17.99 -4.56 13.44
N VAL A 16 -18.66 -5.12 14.43
CA VAL A 16 -19.89 -4.55 15.00
C VAL A 16 -19.67 -4.40 16.50
N ASP A 17 -20.01 -3.23 17.05
CA ASP A 17 -19.89 -2.98 18.47
C ASP A 17 -21.08 -3.52 19.29
N ARG A 18 -21.11 -3.20 20.59
CA ARG A 18 -22.17 -3.69 21.48
C ARG A 18 -23.53 -3.08 21.18
N GLN A 19 -23.56 -1.93 20.49
CA GLN A 19 -24.76 -1.19 20.10
C GLN A 19 -25.29 -1.65 18.75
N GLY A 20 -24.50 -2.41 17.99
CA GLY A 20 -24.83 -2.83 16.64
C GLY A 20 -24.24 -1.93 15.56
N ASP A 21 -23.41 -0.95 15.94
CA ASP A 21 -22.82 0.00 15.01
C ASP A 21 -21.55 -0.56 14.37
N ALA A 22 -21.35 -0.22 13.09
CA ALA A 22 -20.21 -0.68 12.32
C ALA A 22 -18.89 -0.04 12.82
N LYS A 23 -17.84 -0.85 12.89
CA LYS A 23 -16.49 -0.47 13.31
C LYS A 23 -15.41 -0.96 12.34
N PRO A 24 -14.29 -0.24 12.21
CA PRO A 24 -13.14 -0.68 11.41
C PRO A 24 -12.62 -2.04 11.87
N ILE A 25 -12.07 -2.84 10.95
CA ILE A 25 -11.41 -4.12 11.28
C ILE A 25 -10.17 -3.89 12.15
N PHE A 26 -9.38 -2.87 11.83
CA PHE A 26 -8.22 -2.45 12.61
C PHE A 26 -8.64 -1.37 13.60
N ASP A 27 -9.22 -1.79 14.72
CA ASP A 27 -9.68 -0.89 15.78
C ASP A 27 -9.09 -1.26 17.14
N SER A 28 -8.83 -0.27 17.98
CA SER A 28 -8.46 -0.48 19.39
C SER A 28 -8.77 0.75 20.22
N GLN A 29 -9.14 0.54 21.49
CA GLN A 29 -9.37 1.63 22.45
C GLN A 29 -8.17 2.59 22.54
N LYS A 30 -6.95 2.06 22.41
CA LYS A 30 -5.72 2.86 22.44
C LYS A 30 -5.65 3.85 21.28
N LEU A 31 -6.11 3.49 20.08
CA LEU A 31 -6.17 4.43 18.95
C LEU A 31 -7.22 5.51 19.20
N ASP A 32 -8.39 5.13 19.69
CA ASP A 32 -9.47 6.07 20.01
C ASP A 32 -9.04 7.09 21.07
N ASP A 33 -8.38 6.64 22.14
CA ASP A 33 -7.84 7.50 23.19
C ASP A 33 -6.81 8.50 22.66
N LEU A 34 -6.08 8.13 21.61
CA LEU A 34 -5.09 8.98 20.93
C LEU A 34 -5.70 9.79 19.76
N GLY A 35 -6.97 9.59 19.43
CA GLY A 35 -7.61 10.22 18.27
C GLY A 35 -7.04 9.74 16.93
N LEU A 36 -6.59 8.49 16.85
CA LEU A 36 -5.98 7.87 15.67
C LEU A 36 -6.94 6.89 14.99
N ILE A 37 -6.66 6.61 13.72
CA ILE A 37 -7.21 5.47 12.96
C ILE A 37 -6.09 4.78 12.18
N TYR A 38 -6.30 3.52 11.82
CA TYR A 38 -5.43 2.85 10.87
C TYR A 38 -5.92 3.01 9.44
N TRP A 39 -4.98 3.31 8.53
CA TRP A 39 -5.16 3.11 7.09
C TRP A 39 -4.23 2.00 6.59
N PRO A 40 -4.77 0.93 5.97
CA PRO A 40 -3.96 -0.17 5.47
C PRO A 40 -3.21 0.22 4.19
N ALA A 41 -1.97 -0.22 4.09
CA ALA A 41 -1.19 -0.19 2.86
C ALA A 41 -1.27 -1.55 2.14
N GLN A 42 -0.39 -1.75 1.15
CA GLN A 42 -0.33 -3.00 0.41
C GLN A 42 -0.05 -4.19 1.35
N PRO A 43 -0.84 -5.27 1.29
CA PRO A 43 -0.57 -6.45 2.08
C PRO A 43 0.37 -7.43 1.34
N VAL A 44 1.01 -8.33 2.09
CA VAL A 44 1.70 -9.51 1.55
C VAL A 44 1.27 -10.79 2.26
N LEU A 45 1.19 -11.89 1.53
CA LEU A 45 0.89 -13.22 2.07
C LEU A 45 2.16 -14.08 2.06
N HIS A 46 2.52 -14.64 3.22
CA HIS A 46 3.67 -15.54 3.36
C HIS A 46 3.30 -16.71 4.26
N GLU A 47 3.53 -17.95 3.80
CA GLU A 47 3.28 -19.18 4.58
C GLU A 47 1.89 -19.24 5.26
N GLY A 48 0.86 -18.72 4.60
CA GLY A 48 -0.51 -18.69 5.14
C GLY A 48 -0.78 -17.59 6.16
N GLN A 49 0.18 -16.72 6.45
CA GLN A 49 0.02 -15.51 7.26
C GLN A 49 -0.04 -14.28 6.36
N LEU A 50 -0.88 -13.31 6.72
CA LEU A 50 -1.02 -12.03 6.01
C LEU A 50 -0.38 -10.92 6.84
N PHE A 51 0.47 -10.13 6.20
CA PHE A 51 1.13 -8.99 6.79
C PHE A 51 0.64 -7.72 6.10
N ILE A 52 0.14 -6.76 6.88
CA ILE A 52 -0.42 -5.50 6.36
C ILE A 52 0.22 -4.33 7.09
N PRO A 53 1.02 -3.48 6.42
CA PRO A 53 1.47 -2.23 7.01
C PRO A 53 0.28 -1.32 7.25
N LEU A 54 0.21 -0.72 8.44
CA LEU A 54 -0.89 0.14 8.88
C LEU A 54 -0.36 1.52 9.23
N MET A 55 -0.82 2.55 8.51
CA MET A 55 -0.53 3.94 8.81
C MET A 55 -1.38 4.40 9.98
N ARG A 56 -0.75 5.01 11.00
CA ARG A 56 -1.45 5.68 12.10
C ARG A 56 -1.81 7.10 11.68
N MET A 57 -3.06 7.30 11.30
CA MET A 57 -3.60 8.58 10.84
C MET A 57 -4.25 9.34 11.99
N ASN A 58 -3.93 10.62 12.15
CA ASN A 58 -4.62 11.49 13.08
C ASN A 58 -5.99 11.90 12.52
N ARG A 59 -7.07 11.64 13.27
CA ARG A 59 -8.45 11.93 12.83
C ARG A 59 -8.73 13.42 12.60
N LYS A 60 -7.96 14.32 13.23
CA LYS A 60 -8.17 15.77 13.16
C LYS A 60 -7.30 16.43 12.10
N THR A 61 -6.05 16.03 12.00
CA THR A 61 -5.07 16.67 11.10
C THR A 61 -4.86 15.92 9.81
N TRP A 62 -5.35 14.68 9.71
CA TRP A 62 -5.05 13.74 8.61
C TRP A 62 -3.56 13.50 8.40
N GLY A 63 -2.73 13.83 9.41
CA GLY A 63 -1.30 13.56 9.40
C GLY A 63 -0.98 12.13 9.80
N ILE A 64 0.13 11.62 9.29
CA ILE A 64 0.67 10.30 9.64
C ILE A 64 1.58 10.44 10.88
N GLU A 65 1.24 9.75 11.96
CA GLU A 65 2.00 9.75 13.21
C GLU A 65 2.94 8.55 13.37
N GLY A 66 2.88 7.61 12.43
CA GLY A 66 3.77 6.48 12.34
C GLY A 66 3.12 5.31 11.61
N THR A 67 3.78 4.16 11.66
CA THR A 67 3.34 2.94 10.99
C THR A 67 3.50 1.75 11.92
N ASP A 68 2.54 0.84 11.88
CA ASP A 68 2.60 -0.47 12.52
C ASP A 68 2.45 -1.57 11.45
N LEU A 69 2.58 -2.83 11.83
CA LEU A 69 2.38 -3.98 10.97
C LEU A 69 1.37 -4.92 11.60
N ALA A 70 0.23 -5.14 10.95
CA ALA A 70 -0.69 -6.20 11.32
C ALA A 70 -0.19 -7.55 10.79
N ARG A 71 -0.11 -8.54 11.67
CA ARG A 71 0.09 -9.96 11.34
C ARG A 71 -1.23 -10.69 11.59
N ILE A 72 -1.73 -11.38 10.56
CA ILE A 72 -2.97 -12.14 10.61
C ILE A 72 -2.67 -13.63 10.36
N ASP A 73 -3.02 -14.48 11.32
CA ASP A 73 -2.70 -15.92 11.30
C ASP A 73 -3.76 -16.77 10.58
N ASN A 74 -4.93 -16.21 10.29
CA ASN A 74 -6.05 -16.88 9.62
C ASN A 74 -6.66 -16.00 8.51
N PRO A 75 -5.86 -15.58 7.52
CA PRO A 75 -6.33 -14.65 6.49
C PRO A 75 -7.42 -15.23 5.57
N THR A 76 -7.64 -16.55 5.60
CA THR A 76 -8.71 -17.21 4.87
C THR A 76 -10.07 -17.14 5.57
N ASP A 77 -10.09 -16.82 6.87
CA ASP A 77 -11.34 -16.59 7.60
C ASP A 77 -11.92 -15.22 7.22
N ARG A 78 -13.18 -14.97 7.58
CA ARG A 78 -13.80 -13.67 7.36
C ARG A 78 -13.00 -12.57 8.09
N PRO A 79 -12.84 -11.36 7.52
CA PRO A 79 -12.09 -10.29 8.17
C PRO A 79 -12.54 -9.95 9.59
N ASP A 80 -13.84 -10.06 9.87
CA ASP A 80 -14.41 -9.88 11.22
C ASP A 80 -14.03 -10.99 12.23
N GLN A 81 -13.33 -12.03 11.78
CA GLN A 81 -12.87 -13.19 12.55
C GLN A 81 -11.34 -13.34 12.53
N TRP A 82 -10.62 -12.38 11.95
CA TRP A 82 -9.17 -12.42 11.91
C TRP A 82 -8.55 -12.36 13.31
N ARG A 83 -7.52 -13.16 13.52
CA ARG A 83 -6.61 -13.13 14.67
C ARG A 83 -5.47 -12.20 14.31
N ILE A 84 -5.58 -10.96 14.77
CA ILE A 84 -4.69 -9.86 14.43
C ILE A 84 -3.73 -9.58 15.57
N GLU A 85 -2.43 -9.57 15.28
CA GLU A 85 -1.39 -9.00 16.14
C GLU A 85 -0.83 -7.73 15.51
N ILE A 86 -0.68 -6.67 16.30
CA ILE A 86 -0.13 -5.40 15.84
C ILE A 86 1.31 -5.25 16.37
N LEU A 87 2.26 -5.18 15.44
CA LEU A 87 3.68 -4.99 15.72
C LEU A 87 4.07 -3.54 15.41
N PRO A 88 4.82 -2.85 16.29
CA PRO A 88 5.31 -1.51 15.99
C PRO A 88 6.32 -1.57 14.83
N LEU A 89 6.22 -0.66 13.86
CA LEU A 89 7.13 -0.64 12.70
C LEU A 89 7.94 0.66 12.60
N SER A 90 7.31 1.83 12.78
CA SER A 90 7.98 3.12 12.77
C SER A 90 7.19 4.16 13.55
N SER A 91 7.87 5.06 14.26
CA SER A 91 7.28 6.24 14.92
C SER A 91 7.62 7.55 14.20
N LEU A 92 8.16 7.47 12.97
CA LEU A 92 8.50 8.66 12.20
C LEU A 92 7.23 9.33 11.68
N TRP A 93 7.16 10.64 11.88
CA TRP A 93 6.03 11.46 11.44
C TRP A 93 6.13 11.76 9.93
N GLY A 94 4.99 11.72 9.24
CA GLY A 94 4.87 12.14 7.84
C GLY A 94 5.51 11.19 6.82
N ILE A 95 5.90 9.99 7.22
CA ILE A 95 6.41 8.93 6.33
C ILE A 95 5.55 7.69 6.47
N HIS A 96 5.20 7.07 5.34
CA HIS A 96 4.34 5.90 5.30
C HIS A 96 4.76 4.90 4.22
N PRO A 97 4.43 3.62 4.39
CA PRO A 97 4.60 2.61 3.35
C PRO A 97 3.62 2.87 2.19
N ILE A 98 4.15 2.80 0.97
CA ILE A 98 3.40 3.01 -0.28
C ILE A 98 3.33 1.76 -1.15
N GLY A 99 4.16 0.76 -0.85
CA GLY A 99 4.22 -0.52 -1.54
C GLY A 99 4.97 -1.55 -0.71
N SER A 100 4.70 -2.82 -0.95
CA SER A 100 5.36 -3.93 -0.26
C SER A 100 5.45 -5.16 -1.15
N TRP A 101 6.52 -5.93 -1.01
CA TRP A 101 6.66 -7.22 -1.67
C TRP A 101 7.52 -8.16 -0.84
N LEU A 102 7.49 -9.43 -1.23
CA LEU A 102 8.35 -10.47 -0.67
C LEU A 102 9.40 -10.84 -1.72
N ASP A 103 10.63 -10.95 -1.27
CA ASP A 103 11.73 -11.48 -2.07
C ASP A 103 12.74 -12.15 -1.15
N ASP A 104 13.14 -13.37 -1.51
CA ASP A 104 13.89 -14.29 -0.64
C ASP A 104 13.27 -14.42 0.77
N ASP A 105 14.04 -14.09 1.81
CA ASP A 105 13.68 -14.17 3.23
C ASP A 105 13.21 -12.83 3.83
N TYR A 106 12.91 -11.84 2.97
CA TYR A 106 12.64 -10.48 3.40
C TYR A 106 11.27 -9.97 2.95
N LEU A 107 10.59 -9.30 3.88
CA LEU A 107 9.53 -8.34 3.57
C LEU A 107 10.20 -7.01 3.22
N TYR A 108 10.00 -6.55 2.01
CA TYR A 108 10.42 -5.22 1.57
C TYR A 108 9.25 -4.24 1.62
N LEU A 109 9.57 -3.01 1.99
CA LEU A 109 8.63 -1.89 2.06
C LEU A 109 9.23 -0.70 1.31
N MET A 110 8.45 -0.13 0.39
CA MET A 110 8.72 1.20 -0.16
C MET A 110 8.02 2.23 0.72
N TRP A 111 8.74 3.29 1.09
CA TRP A 111 8.23 4.39 1.92
C TRP A 111 8.19 5.69 1.14
N ASN A 112 7.24 6.56 1.45
CA ASN A 112 7.18 7.93 0.95
C ASN A 112 7.60 8.94 2.02
N PRO A 113 8.87 9.39 2.05
CA PRO A 113 9.33 10.43 2.97
C PRO A 113 9.04 11.86 2.51
N LYS A 114 8.73 12.09 1.22
CA LYS A 114 8.46 13.39 0.53
C LYS A 114 8.53 13.21 -1.01
N TRP A 115 7.59 12.45 -1.59
CA TRP A 115 7.44 12.28 -3.04
C TRP A 115 8.62 11.59 -3.76
N ASN A 116 9.49 10.89 -3.02
CA ASN A 116 10.53 10.07 -3.64
C ASN A 116 10.76 8.83 -2.79
N ALA A 117 10.43 7.67 -3.34
CA ALA A 117 10.43 6.44 -2.58
C ALA A 117 11.83 6.08 -2.03
N ILE A 118 11.85 5.51 -0.83
CA ILE A 118 13.01 4.84 -0.23
C ILE A 118 12.64 3.41 0.15
N ALA A 119 13.61 2.52 0.28
CA ALA A 119 13.37 1.11 0.59
C ALA A 119 13.83 0.74 2.00
N THR A 120 13.05 -0.12 2.65
CA THR A 120 13.50 -0.92 3.79
C THR A 120 13.22 -2.39 3.55
N ARG A 121 13.92 -3.25 4.29
CA ARG A 121 13.65 -4.69 4.36
C ARG A 121 13.62 -5.18 5.80
N LEU A 122 12.85 -6.24 6.02
CA LEU A 122 12.67 -6.90 7.31
C LEU A 122 12.78 -8.41 7.11
N PRO A 123 13.67 -9.13 7.83
CA PRO A 123 13.70 -10.58 7.73
C PRO A 123 12.37 -11.15 8.25
N ILE A 124 11.67 -11.95 7.45
CA ILE A 124 10.34 -12.46 7.78
C ILE A 124 10.37 -13.35 9.04
N SER A 125 11.46 -14.09 9.23
CA SER A 125 11.68 -14.90 10.43
C SER A 125 11.67 -14.09 11.73
N ARG A 126 11.97 -12.78 11.68
CA ARG A 126 11.86 -11.88 12.84
C ARG A 126 10.42 -11.43 13.09
N LEU A 127 9.60 -11.33 12.05
CA LEU A 127 8.18 -11.00 12.17
C LEU A 127 7.38 -12.13 12.84
N GLN A 128 7.92 -13.35 12.83
CA GLN A 128 7.36 -14.49 13.56
C GLN A 128 7.82 -14.56 15.03
N ALA A 129 8.85 -13.79 15.42
CA ALA A 129 9.37 -13.79 16.79
C ALA A 129 8.44 -13.02 17.76
N ALA A 130 8.39 -13.44 19.02
CA ALA A 130 7.52 -12.84 20.04
C ALA A 130 7.85 -11.37 20.40
N HIS A 131 9.03 -10.87 20.01
CA HIS A 131 9.52 -9.54 20.38
C HIS A 131 10.24 -8.88 19.20
N PHE A 132 9.46 -8.51 18.17
CA PHE A 132 9.96 -7.71 17.05
C PHE A 132 10.40 -6.31 17.53
N LYS A 133 11.58 -5.87 17.09
CA LYS A 133 12.16 -4.54 17.43
C LYS A 133 12.61 -3.81 16.16
N PRO A 134 11.78 -2.92 15.58
CA PRO A 134 12.06 -2.34 14.27
C PRO A 134 13.42 -1.61 14.22
N GLU A 135 13.83 -0.95 15.30
CA GLU A 135 15.08 -0.20 15.36
C GLU A 135 16.35 -1.06 15.20
N ARG A 136 16.23 -2.39 15.32
CA ARG A 136 17.34 -3.35 15.13
C ARG A 136 17.10 -4.35 14.00
N GLU A 137 15.84 -4.55 13.62
CA GLU A 137 15.42 -5.66 12.77
C GLU A 137 14.88 -5.20 11.42
N GLN A 138 14.60 -3.90 11.27
CA GLN A 138 14.42 -3.26 9.98
C GLN A 138 15.76 -2.77 9.46
N PHE A 139 15.95 -2.79 8.15
CA PHE A 139 17.14 -2.24 7.50
C PHE A 139 16.72 -1.33 6.35
N TYR A 140 17.28 -0.13 6.26
CA TYR A 140 17.10 0.78 5.13
C TYR A 140 18.21 0.63 4.11
N LEU A 141 17.91 0.91 2.84
CA LEU A 141 18.90 0.98 1.78
C LEU A 141 19.52 2.38 1.78
N SER A 142 20.82 2.47 2.08
CA SER A 142 21.53 3.75 2.17
C SER A 142 22.01 4.26 0.80
N GLN A 143 22.44 5.53 0.75
CA GLN A 143 22.97 6.18 -0.45
C GLN A 143 24.20 5.46 -1.05
N ASP A 144 25.02 4.82 -0.21
CA ASP A 144 26.14 3.96 -0.59
C ASP A 144 25.73 2.50 -0.93
N GLU A 145 24.43 2.27 -1.13
CA GLU A 145 23.82 0.99 -1.52
C GLU A 145 24.06 -0.14 -0.52
N GLN A 146 24.13 0.19 0.76
CA GLN A 146 24.26 -0.77 1.86
C GLN A 146 22.95 -0.89 2.63
N TRP A 147 22.68 -2.07 3.18
CA TRP A 147 21.57 -2.26 4.10
C TRP A 147 22.03 -1.95 5.53
N LYS A 148 21.52 -0.85 6.10
CA LYS A 148 21.88 -0.38 7.45
C LYS A 148 20.68 -0.50 8.41
N PRO A 149 20.88 -0.80 9.71
CA PRO A 149 19.78 -0.98 10.65
C PRO A 149 18.90 0.26 10.83
N GLY A 150 17.62 0.02 11.11
CA GLY A 150 16.59 1.03 11.35
C GLY A 150 15.95 1.58 10.07
N LEU A 151 15.45 2.81 10.18
CA LEU A 151 14.91 3.62 9.09
C LEU A 151 15.44 5.04 9.26
N VAL A 152 16.41 5.43 8.42
CA VAL A 152 17.03 6.76 8.46
C VAL A 152 16.82 7.44 7.12
N VAL A 153 15.91 8.40 7.07
CA VAL A 153 15.46 9.03 5.82
C VAL A 153 16.60 9.80 5.14
N GLU A 154 17.43 10.49 5.94
CA GLU A 154 18.47 11.40 5.46
C GLU A 154 19.61 10.66 4.75
N ASP A 155 19.93 9.43 5.18
CA ASP A 155 20.96 8.57 4.57
C ASP A 155 20.37 7.56 3.56
N SER A 156 19.05 7.55 3.35
CA SER A 156 18.42 6.59 2.44
C SER A 156 18.67 6.90 0.98
N LYS A 157 18.85 5.85 0.16
CA LYS A 157 18.87 5.94 -1.29
C LYS A 157 17.50 6.33 -1.80
N LEU A 158 17.44 7.45 -2.52
CA LEU A 158 16.26 7.86 -3.26
C LEU A 158 16.11 7.00 -4.51
N LEU A 159 14.92 6.43 -4.72
CA LEU A 159 14.67 5.51 -5.82
C LEU A 159 14.16 6.19 -7.09
N GLY A 160 13.88 7.49 -7.04
CA GLY A 160 13.37 8.25 -8.18
C GLY A 160 11.93 7.89 -8.57
N LEU A 161 11.16 7.33 -7.63
CA LEU A 161 9.75 6.96 -7.82
C LEU A 161 8.86 7.96 -7.07
N VAL A 162 8.14 8.77 -7.83
CA VAL A 162 7.27 9.84 -7.31
C VAL A 162 5.85 9.31 -7.10
N ALA A 163 5.69 8.48 -6.07
CA ALA A 163 4.43 7.83 -5.72
C ALA A 163 3.97 8.22 -4.32
N ASN A 164 2.66 8.35 -4.13
CA ASN A 164 2.07 8.64 -2.81
C ASN A 164 1.42 7.43 -2.14
N SER A 165 0.85 6.52 -2.94
CA SER A 165 0.17 5.33 -2.46
C SER A 165 -0.03 4.37 -3.63
N GLY A 166 -0.24 3.09 -3.32
CA GLY A 166 -0.55 2.07 -4.34
C GLY A 166 0.58 1.81 -5.33
N LEU A 167 1.83 1.86 -4.87
CA LEU A 167 2.99 1.45 -5.63
C LEU A 167 3.12 -0.08 -5.56
N THR A 168 3.00 -0.75 -6.70
CA THR A 168 3.14 -2.21 -6.78
C THR A 168 4.39 -2.57 -7.57
N LEU A 169 5.20 -3.49 -7.04
CA LEU A 169 6.34 -4.09 -7.75
C LEU A 169 6.00 -5.51 -8.20
N LYS A 170 6.54 -5.89 -9.36
CA LYS A 170 6.45 -7.25 -9.90
C LYS A 170 7.71 -7.60 -10.67
N TYR A 171 8.30 -8.75 -10.40
CA TYR A 171 9.36 -9.29 -11.25
C TYR A 171 8.77 -10.07 -12.42
N GLN A 172 9.27 -9.85 -13.63
CA GLN A 172 8.92 -10.56 -14.85
C GLN A 172 10.10 -11.44 -15.28
N PRO A 173 10.08 -12.75 -15.01
CA PRO A 173 11.21 -13.64 -15.29
C PRO A 173 11.60 -13.69 -16.77
N ASP A 174 10.63 -13.71 -17.68
CA ASP A 174 10.86 -13.80 -19.14
C ASP A 174 11.62 -12.58 -19.68
N LEU A 175 11.44 -11.43 -19.04
CA LEU A 175 12.09 -10.16 -19.40
C LEU A 175 13.32 -9.88 -18.53
N GLN A 176 13.51 -10.66 -17.45
CA GLN A 176 14.50 -10.42 -16.40
C GLN A 176 14.44 -8.98 -15.85
N GLN A 177 13.24 -8.43 -15.72
CA GLN A 177 13.01 -7.05 -15.31
C GLN A 177 11.98 -6.96 -14.20
N TRP A 178 12.24 -6.03 -13.28
CA TRP A 178 11.26 -5.51 -12.35
C TRP A 178 10.39 -4.48 -13.04
N PHE A 179 9.10 -4.59 -12.82
CA PHE A 179 8.09 -3.60 -13.17
C PHE A 179 7.62 -2.94 -11.88
N VAL A 180 7.43 -1.62 -11.95
CA VAL A 180 6.77 -0.86 -10.90
C VAL A 180 5.62 -0.08 -11.52
N THR A 181 4.45 -0.15 -10.87
CA THR A 181 3.23 0.55 -11.30
C THR A 181 2.70 1.40 -10.15
N TYR A 182 2.36 2.65 -10.43
CA TYR A 182 1.87 3.61 -9.44
C TYR A 182 1.15 4.78 -10.10
N ALA A 183 0.29 5.47 -9.35
CA ALA A 183 -0.19 6.79 -9.74
C ALA A 183 0.95 7.81 -9.63
N ASP A 184 1.29 8.48 -10.73
CA ASP A 184 2.41 9.44 -10.76
C ASP A 184 2.01 10.77 -10.13
N PHE A 185 2.78 11.26 -9.16
CA PHE A 185 2.54 12.51 -8.45
C PHE A 185 3.60 13.60 -8.74
N THR A 186 4.34 13.48 -9.85
CA THR A 186 5.38 14.46 -10.23
C THR A 186 4.89 15.91 -10.22
N ASP A 187 3.65 16.15 -10.65
CA ASP A 187 3.03 17.50 -10.66
C ASP A 187 2.10 17.76 -9.45
N GLY A 188 2.23 16.99 -8.37
CA GLY A 188 1.48 17.14 -7.12
C GLY A 188 0.06 16.55 -7.13
N ILE A 189 -0.61 16.51 -8.29
CA ILE A 189 -1.88 15.80 -8.50
C ILE A 189 -1.67 14.75 -9.59
N SER A 190 -2.08 13.52 -9.32
CA SER A 190 -1.90 12.47 -10.30
C SER A 190 -2.83 12.64 -11.51
N GLN A 191 -2.24 12.53 -12.70
CA GLN A 191 -2.97 12.55 -13.98
C GLN A 191 -3.22 11.15 -14.53
N GLY A 192 -2.66 10.12 -13.90
CA GLY A 192 -2.79 8.76 -14.36
C GLY A 192 -1.82 7.80 -13.70
N ILE A 193 -1.89 6.56 -14.15
CA ILE A 193 -1.06 5.47 -13.68
C ILE A 193 0.03 5.22 -14.70
N VAL A 194 1.26 5.14 -14.21
CA VAL A 194 2.45 4.85 -15.01
C VAL A 194 3.04 3.51 -14.62
N THR A 195 3.79 2.93 -15.55
CA THR A 195 4.68 1.80 -15.29
C THR A 195 6.12 2.14 -15.69
N ARG A 196 7.09 1.53 -15.00
CA ARG A 196 8.53 1.66 -15.27
C ARG A 196 9.19 0.29 -15.11
N THR A 197 10.31 0.08 -15.80
CA THR A 197 11.09 -1.15 -15.67
C THR A 197 12.49 -0.91 -15.14
N SER A 198 13.10 -1.93 -14.54
CA SER A 198 14.49 -1.90 -14.07
C SER A 198 15.06 -3.31 -13.96
N PRO A 199 16.38 -3.53 -14.12
CA PRO A 199 17.00 -4.80 -13.75
C PRO A 199 16.98 -5.09 -12.23
N SER A 200 16.64 -4.12 -11.39
CA SER A 200 16.64 -4.22 -9.92
C SER A 200 15.38 -3.56 -9.33
N PRO A 201 14.83 -4.05 -8.20
CA PRO A 201 13.68 -3.41 -7.56
C PRO A 201 14.02 -2.05 -6.93
N PHE A 202 15.30 -1.63 -7.01
CA PHE A 202 15.81 -0.37 -6.49
C PHE A 202 16.32 0.58 -7.58
N GLY A 203 15.98 0.30 -8.84
CA GLY A 203 16.41 1.08 -9.99
C GLY A 203 17.84 0.73 -10.48
N PRO A 204 18.37 1.49 -11.45
CA PRO A 204 17.75 2.66 -12.06
C PRO A 204 16.50 2.29 -12.85
N TRP A 205 15.45 3.11 -12.74
CA TRP A 205 14.18 2.89 -13.43
C TRP A 205 14.18 3.55 -14.81
N SER A 206 13.54 2.92 -15.79
CA SER A 206 13.28 3.47 -17.12
C SER A 206 12.52 4.79 -17.07
N GLU A 207 12.32 5.47 -18.19
CA GLU A 207 11.32 6.52 -18.29
C GLU A 207 9.92 6.00 -17.93
N ALA A 208 9.07 6.88 -17.39
CA ALA A 208 7.68 6.57 -17.06
C ALA A 208 6.85 6.37 -18.33
N LYS A 209 6.15 5.24 -18.40
CA LYS A 209 5.18 4.96 -19.46
C LYS A 209 3.76 5.04 -18.89
N LEU A 210 2.97 5.99 -19.36
CA LEU A 210 1.55 6.09 -19.02
C LEU A 210 0.81 4.84 -19.50
N ILE A 211 0.11 4.17 -18.60
CA ILE A 211 -0.72 2.99 -18.91
C ILE A 211 -2.21 3.27 -18.75
N TYR A 212 -2.56 4.31 -18.00
CA TYR A 212 -3.95 4.75 -17.84
C TYR A 212 -3.99 6.23 -17.50
N SER A 213 -4.87 6.98 -18.14
CA SER A 213 -5.10 8.41 -17.86
C SER A 213 -6.37 8.57 -17.04
N PHE A 214 -6.34 9.41 -16.01
CA PHE A 214 -7.53 9.78 -15.23
C PHE A 214 -8.40 10.80 -15.99
N ASP A 215 -8.76 10.49 -17.23
CA ASP A 215 -9.43 11.41 -18.16
C ASP A 215 -10.92 11.10 -18.34
N THR A 216 -11.56 10.63 -17.27
CA THR A 216 -13.01 10.38 -17.24
C THR A 216 -13.77 11.67 -16.95
N GLU A 217 -15.04 11.77 -17.38
CA GLU A 217 -15.89 12.92 -17.04
C GLU A 217 -15.95 13.17 -15.53
N TYR A 218 -15.95 12.09 -14.75
CA TYR A 218 -15.92 12.14 -13.29
C TYR A 218 -14.61 12.73 -12.75
N ALA A 219 -13.46 12.20 -13.18
CA ALA A 219 -12.15 12.65 -12.72
C ALA A 219 -11.83 14.12 -13.08
N ARG A 220 -12.50 14.69 -14.09
CA ARG A 220 -12.37 16.10 -14.47
C ARG A 220 -13.18 17.08 -13.61
N ARG A 221 -14.04 16.59 -12.71
CA ARG A 221 -14.83 17.47 -11.84
C ARG A 221 -13.91 18.20 -10.85
N PRO A 222 -14.14 19.50 -10.57
CA PRO A 222 -13.36 20.23 -9.58
C PRO A 222 -13.39 19.55 -8.21
N GLY A 223 -12.22 19.39 -7.57
CA GLY A 223 -12.11 18.80 -6.24
C GLY A 223 -11.96 17.28 -6.21
N ILE A 224 -12.11 16.59 -7.36
CA ILE A 224 -11.80 15.16 -7.46
C ILE A 224 -10.29 14.95 -7.57
N MET A 225 -9.77 14.02 -6.78
CA MET A 225 -8.40 13.52 -6.89
C MET A 225 -8.44 12.00 -7.06
N CYS A 226 -7.91 11.51 -8.17
CA CYS A 226 -7.71 10.08 -8.41
C CYS A 226 -6.28 9.68 -8.04
N TYR A 227 -6.14 8.53 -7.38
CA TYR A 227 -4.87 8.07 -6.85
C TYR A 227 -4.83 6.54 -6.73
N THR A 228 -3.67 6.05 -6.25
CA THR A 228 -3.24 4.64 -6.29
C THR A 228 -3.05 4.10 -7.71
N GLY A 229 -2.35 2.97 -7.83
CA GLY A 229 -2.19 2.22 -9.06
C GLY A 229 -1.90 0.77 -8.74
N PHE A 230 -2.80 0.15 -7.97
CA PHE A 230 -2.57 -1.18 -7.42
C PHE A 230 -2.70 -2.25 -8.50
N MET A 231 -1.63 -3.01 -8.74
CA MET A 231 -1.72 -4.22 -9.57
C MET A 231 -2.24 -5.38 -8.74
N HIS A 232 -3.16 -6.16 -9.31
CA HIS A 232 -3.77 -7.33 -8.70
C HIS A 232 -3.30 -8.59 -9.39
N ASP A 233 -2.06 -9.01 -9.10
CA ASP A 233 -1.44 -10.16 -9.75
C ASP A 233 -2.20 -11.47 -9.57
N GLN A 234 -2.92 -11.63 -8.46
CA GLN A 234 -3.79 -12.77 -8.21
C GLN A 234 -4.97 -12.89 -9.19
N TYR A 235 -5.28 -11.82 -9.93
CA TYR A 235 -6.34 -11.77 -10.94
C TYR A 235 -5.79 -11.57 -12.36
N SER A 236 -4.46 -11.48 -12.50
CA SER A 236 -3.80 -11.32 -13.78
C SER A 236 -3.77 -12.63 -14.57
N SER A 237 -3.82 -12.51 -15.90
CA SER A 237 -3.55 -13.62 -16.83
C SER A 237 -2.15 -13.47 -17.43
N ALA A 238 -1.73 -14.43 -18.27
CA ALA A 238 -0.43 -14.37 -18.95
C ALA A 238 -0.20 -13.08 -19.74
N ASN A 239 -1.26 -12.45 -20.27
CA ASN A 239 -1.15 -11.29 -21.16
C ASN A 239 -1.78 -10.00 -20.61
N GLN A 240 -2.42 -10.07 -19.43
CA GLN A 240 -3.15 -8.94 -18.87
C GLN A 240 -2.97 -8.87 -17.37
N THR A 241 -2.65 -7.69 -16.88
CA THR A 241 -2.66 -7.36 -15.46
C THR A 241 -3.88 -6.52 -15.13
N LEU A 242 -4.58 -6.87 -14.06
CA LEU A 242 -5.68 -6.05 -13.53
C LEU A 242 -5.09 -4.97 -12.64
N VAL A 243 -5.49 -3.73 -12.85
CA VAL A 243 -5.07 -2.58 -12.06
C VAL A 243 -6.29 -1.89 -11.48
N SER A 244 -6.20 -1.41 -10.25
CA SER A 244 -7.23 -0.59 -9.64
C SER A 244 -6.73 0.80 -9.23
N TYR A 245 -7.67 1.74 -9.26
CA TYR A 245 -7.50 3.07 -8.68
C TYR A 245 -8.76 3.48 -7.93
N VAL A 246 -8.68 4.57 -7.18
CA VAL A 246 -9.85 5.19 -6.54
C VAL A 246 -9.78 6.69 -6.78
N CYS A 247 -10.95 7.31 -6.87
CA CYS A 247 -11.08 8.76 -6.86
C CYS A 247 -11.74 9.18 -5.56
N ASN A 248 -11.31 10.30 -5.02
CA ASN A 248 -11.87 10.87 -3.80
C ASN A 248 -12.15 12.35 -4.00
N GLU A 249 -13.00 12.88 -3.13
CA GLU A 249 -13.31 14.30 -3.04
C GLU A 249 -13.50 14.71 -1.59
N GLU A 250 -13.36 15.98 -1.29
CA GLU A 250 -13.67 16.50 0.05
C GLU A 250 -15.05 17.18 0.01
N SER A 251 -16.10 16.37 -0.18
CA SER A 251 -17.48 16.87 -0.30
C SER A 251 -18.45 16.03 0.54
N GLU A 252 -19.59 16.63 0.92
CA GLU A 252 -20.67 15.90 1.62
C GLU A 252 -21.34 14.85 0.71
N GLU A 253 -21.19 14.95 -0.61
CA GLU A 253 -21.78 14.00 -1.57
C GLU A 253 -21.24 12.58 -1.35
N LEU A 254 -20.01 12.43 -0.84
CA LEU A 254 -19.43 11.15 -0.39
C LEU A 254 -20.34 10.35 0.55
N PHE A 255 -21.10 11.03 1.41
CA PHE A 255 -21.99 10.37 2.36
C PHE A 255 -23.31 9.92 1.73
N THR A 256 -23.60 10.38 0.51
CA THR A 256 -24.85 10.12 -0.21
C THR A 256 -24.68 9.27 -1.46
N ASP A 257 -23.47 9.20 -2.04
CA ASP A 257 -23.14 8.37 -3.19
C ASP A 257 -21.86 7.55 -2.94
N MET A 258 -22.05 6.29 -2.55
CA MET A 258 -20.94 5.35 -2.34
C MET A 258 -20.22 4.95 -3.64
N GLY A 259 -20.74 5.31 -4.81
CA GLY A 259 -20.07 5.09 -6.09
C GLY A 259 -18.89 6.03 -6.32
N ILE A 260 -18.83 7.15 -5.59
CA ILE A 260 -17.76 8.15 -5.68
C ILE A 260 -16.43 7.58 -5.18
N TYR A 261 -16.42 7.05 -3.95
CA TYR A 261 -15.23 6.52 -3.29
C TYR A 261 -15.19 4.98 -3.38
N PHE A 262 -15.30 4.48 -4.61
CA PHE A 262 -15.29 3.06 -4.91
C PHE A 262 -14.14 2.70 -5.86
N PRO A 263 -13.43 1.58 -5.64
CA PRO A 263 -12.35 1.15 -6.52
C PRO A 263 -12.83 0.94 -7.96
N GLN A 264 -12.12 1.53 -8.90
CA GLN A 264 -12.28 1.35 -10.34
C GLN A 264 -11.20 0.41 -10.86
N PHE A 265 -11.51 -0.38 -11.89
CA PHE A 265 -10.60 -1.40 -12.42
C PHE A 265 -10.43 -1.27 -13.93
N PHE A 266 -9.21 -1.55 -14.40
CA PHE A 266 -8.93 -1.72 -15.82
C PHE A 266 -7.88 -2.81 -16.03
N ALA A 267 -7.94 -3.49 -17.17
CA ALA A 267 -6.95 -4.46 -17.58
C ALA A 267 -5.93 -3.81 -18.52
N VAL A 268 -4.65 -4.15 -18.37
CA VAL A 268 -3.56 -3.65 -19.22
C VAL A 268 -2.60 -4.78 -19.59
N SER A 269 -2.07 -4.74 -20.80
CA SER A 269 -0.94 -5.57 -21.22
C SER A 269 0.36 -4.81 -20.98
N LEU A 270 1.23 -5.37 -20.13
CA LEU A 270 2.52 -4.78 -19.72
C LEU A 270 3.68 -5.38 -20.51
#